data_AF-A0A972DVX3-F1
#
_entry.id   AF-A0A972DVX3-F1
#
_cell.length_a   1.000
_cell.length_b   1.000
_cell.length_c   1.000
_cell.angle_alpha   90.00
_cell.angle_beta   90.00
_cell.angle_gamma   90.00
#
_symmetry.space_group_name_H-M   'P 1'
#
loop_
_entity.id
_entity.type
_entity.pdbx_description
1 polymer ?
#
loop_
_entity_poly.entity_id
_entity_poly.type
_entity_poly.pdbx_seq_one_letter_code
_entity_poly.pdbx_strand_id
1 'polypeptide(L)'
;MDKRTKGFTLIELLVVIAIIAVLMAILMPTLGRAREQGRRAACLANLKQLTLAWLMYADESNGKIVNGTGGIDSSQAAQGPYWVGKCWHDSYQTGVSLDEDLQREGIRAGALYTYVRDTGPYRCPTGTKGELLTYAAMDSVNGLYRTGTTTTIGGKMVGTRVGKTVVWLRRLDEIVSPGPAYRMVFIDEGWVTPDSYAVYYQQETWWDDAPVRHGDGMNGSFADGHVEYWKWRGTGTIKYGKLQQKAHASNSRAPESEADFEDLHRLQVATWGRLGY
;
A
#
# COMPACT_ATOMS: atom_id res chain seq x y z
N MET A 1 51.53 51.22 -5.94
CA MET A 1 51.44 50.39 -4.72
C MET A 1 50.70 49.11 -5.07
N ASP A 2 51.44 48.05 -5.40
CA ASP A 2 50.85 46.74 -5.70
C ASP A 2 50.29 46.13 -4.43
N LYS A 3 48.96 45.98 -4.36
CA LYS A 3 48.30 45.18 -3.33
C LYS A 3 48.71 43.73 -3.57
N ARG A 4 49.68 43.21 -2.80
CA ARG A 4 49.96 41.78 -2.73
C ARG A 4 48.69 41.06 -2.26
N THR A 5 47.94 40.48 -3.18
CA THR A 5 46.86 39.56 -2.87
C THR A 5 47.48 38.29 -2.30
N LYS A 6 47.29 38.05 -1.00
CA LYS A 6 47.68 36.78 -0.37
C LYS A 6 46.86 35.66 -1.01
N GLY A 7 47.52 34.78 -1.77
CA GLY A 7 46.91 33.56 -2.30
C GLY A 7 46.83 32.47 -1.23
N PHE A 8 45.82 31.62 -1.32
CA PHE A 8 45.70 30.42 -0.48
C PHE A 8 46.90 29.50 -0.70
N THR A 9 47.47 28.98 0.38
CA THR A 9 48.47 27.91 0.30
C THR A 9 47.78 26.57 0.01
N LEU A 10 48.53 25.64 -0.59
CA LEU A 10 48.05 24.29 -0.90
C LEU A 10 47.59 23.55 0.36
N ILE A 11 48.27 23.79 1.51
CA ILE A 11 47.93 23.19 2.80
C ILE A 11 46.58 23.70 3.31
N GLU A 12 46.34 25.02 3.26
CA GLU A 12 45.07 25.62 3.70
C GLU A 12 43.89 25.09 2.89
N LEU A 13 44.05 24.94 1.56
CA LEU A 13 43.03 24.35 0.71
C LEU A 13 42.77 22.87 1.07
N LEU A 14 43.84 22.11 1.34
CA LEU A 14 43.75 20.68 1.67
C LEU A 14 43.03 20.43 3.00
N VAL A 15 43.29 21.26 4.02
CA VAL A 15 42.60 21.16 5.31
C VAL A 15 41.11 21.45 5.17
N VAL A 16 40.74 22.44 4.36
CA VAL A 16 39.32 22.80 4.15
C VAL A 16 38.57 21.66 3.46
N ILE A 17 39.11 21.08 2.39
CA ILE A 17 38.46 19.94 1.73
C ILE A 17 38.38 18.72 2.66
N ALA A 18 39.38 18.50 3.51
CA ALA A 18 39.36 17.41 4.49
C ALA A 18 38.23 17.60 5.52
N ILE A 19 38.05 18.82 6.03
CA ILE A 19 36.95 19.13 6.95
C ILE A 19 35.59 18.95 6.26
N ILE A 20 35.43 19.47 5.03
CA ILE A 20 34.19 19.30 4.25
C ILE A 20 33.90 17.81 4.00
N ALA A 21 34.92 17.01 3.68
CA ALA A 21 34.77 15.58 3.45
C ALA A 21 34.31 14.84 4.71
N VAL A 22 34.88 15.15 5.87
CA VAL A 22 34.45 14.57 7.16
C VAL A 22 33.02 14.97 7.51
N LEU A 23 32.66 16.24 7.33
CA LEU A 23 31.29 16.70 7.56
C LEU A 23 30.30 16.01 6.62
N MET A 24 30.60 15.95 5.31
CA MET A 24 29.78 15.27 4.31
C MET A 24 29.60 13.78 4.61
N ALA A 25 30.64 13.09 5.10
CA ALA A 25 30.58 11.68 5.45
C ALA A 25 29.57 11.39 6.58
N ILE A 26 29.36 12.33 7.50
CA ILE A 26 28.38 12.21 8.60
C ILE A 26 26.99 12.72 8.16
N LEU A 27 26.93 13.78 7.36
CA LEU A 27 25.67 14.39 6.92
C LEU A 27 24.94 13.57 5.85
N MET A 28 25.64 12.94 4.92
CA MET A 28 25.02 12.19 3.83
C MET A 28 24.13 11.01 4.30
N PRO A 29 24.57 10.12 5.21
CA PRO A 29 23.72 9.02 5.68
C PRO A 29 22.53 9.51 6.51
N THR A 30 22.69 10.59 7.27
CA THR A 30 21.61 11.17 8.09
C THR A 30 20.55 11.84 7.23
N LEU A 31 20.96 12.59 6.20
CA LEU A 31 20.04 13.18 5.22
C LEU A 31 19.24 12.13 4.45
N GLY A 32 19.86 10.99 4.11
CA GLY A 32 19.16 9.87 3.48
C GLY A 32 18.02 9.34 4.35
N ARG A 33 18.28 9.09 5.64
CA ARG A 33 17.27 8.64 6.59
C ARG A 33 16.17 9.66 6.81
N ALA A 34 16.52 10.95 6.94
CA ALA A 34 15.54 12.03 7.13
C ALA A 34 14.61 12.16 5.92
N ARG A 35 15.14 12.07 4.69
CA ARG A 35 14.33 12.08 3.46
C ARG A 35 13.36 10.91 3.41
N GLU A 36 13.81 9.72 3.78
CA GLU A 36 12.93 8.54 3.81
C GLU A 36 11.81 8.68 4.85
N GLN A 37 12.13 9.16 6.05
CA GLN A 37 11.11 9.45 7.07
C GLN A 37 10.09 10.47 6.58
N GLY A 38 10.52 11.51 5.86
CA GLY A 38 9.62 12.50 5.26
C GLY A 38 8.69 11.90 4.19
N ARG A 39 9.23 11.07 3.30
CA ARG A 39 8.44 10.36 2.28
C ARG A 39 7.42 9.41 2.92
N ARG A 40 7.83 8.69 3.96
CA ARG A 40 6.95 7.82 4.74
C ARG A 40 5.83 8.61 5.43
N ALA A 41 6.14 9.74 6.06
CA ALA A 41 5.14 10.59 6.69
C ALA A 41 4.10 11.12 5.69
N ALA A 42 4.55 11.52 4.49
CA ALA A 42 3.65 11.93 3.42
C ALA A 42 2.80 10.75 2.89
N CYS A 43 3.36 9.55 2.77
CA CYS A 43 2.60 8.34 2.43
C CYS A 43 1.48 8.04 3.45
N LEU A 44 1.80 8.10 4.75
CA LEU A 44 0.83 7.93 5.83
C LEU A 44 -0.27 9.00 5.79
N ALA A 45 0.07 10.26 5.48
CA ALA A 45 -0.91 11.33 5.34
C ALA A 45 -1.87 11.10 4.16
N ASN A 46 -1.35 10.59 3.03
CA ASN A 46 -2.15 10.23 1.87
C ASN A 46 -3.11 9.08 2.17
N LEU A 47 -2.60 8.00 2.78
CA LEU A 47 -3.41 6.88 3.25
C LEU A 47 -4.51 7.36 4.20
N LYS A 48 -4.18 8.23 5.17
CA LYS A 48 -5.17 8.80 6.10
C LYS A 48 -6.30 9.51 5.36
N GLN A 49 -5.99 10.30 4.32
CA GLN A 49 -7.01 10.98 3.52
C GLN A 49 -7.91 9.98 2.77
N LEU A 50 -7.33 8.94 2.15
CA LEU A 50 -8.09 7.90 1.47
C LEU A 50 -9.01 7.12 2.42
N THR A 51 -8.53 6.77 3.61
CA THR A 51 -9.33 6.05 4.61
C THR A 51 -10.44 6.90 5.19
N LEU A 52 -10.21 8.20 5.38
CA LEU A 52 -11.28 9.12 5.78
C LEU A 52 -12.34 9.22 4.69
N ALA A 53 -11.96 9.32 3.42
CA ALA A 53 -12.90 9.28 2.30
C ALA A 53 -13.70 7.97 2.27
N TRP A 54 -13.04 6.84 2.54
CA TRP A 54 -13.68 5.52 2.63
C TRP A 54 -14.71 5.44 3.76
N LEU A 55 -14.40 6.00 4.94
CA LEU A 55 -15.33 6.10 6.06
C LEU A 55 -16.53 7.01 5.74
N MET A 56 -16.27 8.19 5.14
CA MET A 56 -17.33 9.12 4.73
C MET A 56 -18.27 8.50 3.71
N TYR A 57 -17.73 7.82 2.69
CA TYR A 57 -18.52 7.09 1.73
C TYR A 57 -19.44 6.06 2.40
N ALA A 58 -18.89 5.30 3.35
CA ALA A 58 -19.66 4.26 4.02
C ALA A 58 -20.77 4.84 4.89
N ASP A 59 -20.54 5.97 5.56
CA ASP A 59 -21.55 6.70 6.32
C ASP A 59 -22.73 7.12 5.42
N GLU A 60 -22.44 7.75 4.27
CA GLU A 60 -23.47 8.16 3.29
C GLU A 60 -24.15 6.96 2.60
N SER A 61 -23.48 5.81 2.55
CA SER A 61 -23.96 4.58 1.89
C SER A 61 -24.64 3.59 2.83
N ASN A 62 -25.19 4.06 3.96
CA ASN A 62 -25.85 3.22 4.98
C ASN A 62 -24.94 2.08 5.49
N GLY A 63 -23.67 2.39 5.72
CA GLY A 63 -22.64 1.47 6.19
C GLY A 63 -22.03 0.57 5.11
N LYS A 64 -22.47 0.63 3.85
CA LYS A 64 -21.86 -0.16 2.75
C LYS A 64 -20.53 0.46 2.33
N ILE A 65 -19.51 -0.36 2.15
CA ILE A 65 -18.20 0.12 1.71
C ILE A 65 -18.09 0.06 0.18
N VAL A 66 -17.19 0.86 -0.39
CA VAL A 66 -16.84 0.80 -1.83
C VAL A 66 -16.30 -0.57 -2.20
N ASN A 67 -16.33 -0.92 -3.48
CA ASN A 67 -15.58 -2.06 -3.98
C ASN A 67 -14.07 -1.76 -3.90
N GLY A 68 -13.30 -2.68 -3.31
CA GLY A 68 -11.86 -2.57 -3.11
C GLY A 68 -11.02 -2.82 -4.37
N THR A 69 -11.59 -3.41 -5.42
CA THR A 69 -10.91 -3.51 -6.72
C THR A 69 -10.90 -2.16 -7.43
N GLY A 70 -9.90 -1.93 -8.29
CA GLY A 70 -9.89 -0.79 -9.19
C GLY A 70 -10.73 -1.06 -10.45
N GLY A 71 -11.34 0.00 -10.99
CA GLY A 71 -11.93 0.11 -12.33
C GLY A 71 -13.03 -0.88 -12.75
N ILE A 72 -13.47 -0.73 -14.00
CA ILE A 72 -14.84 -1.06 -14.46
C ILE A 72 -14.98 -2.47 -15.07
N ASP A 73 -13.89 -3.22 -15.22
CA ASP A 73 -13.90 -4.42 -16.08
C ASP A 73 -13.34 -5.66 -15.39
N SER A 74 -14.22 -6.37 -14.69
CA SER A 74 -14.21 -7.83 -14.71
C SER A 74 -15.58 -8.37 -14.35
N SER A 75 -16.05 -9.32 -15.16
CA SER A 75 -17.25 -10.13 -14.99
C SER A 75 -17.19 -11.08 -13.77
N GLN A 76 -16.28 -10.83 -12.83
CA GLN A 76 -16.15 -11.56 -11.58
C GLN A 76 -16.38 -10.60 -10.39
N ALA A 77 -17.66 -10.50 -10.01
CA ALA A 77 -18.14 -10.18 -8.66
C ALA A 77 -18.22 -8.71 -8.15
N ALA A 78 -18.14 -7.68 -8.98
CA ALA A 78 -18.31 -6.32 -8.46
C ALA A 78 -19.76 -6.00 -8.07
N GLN A 79 -20.04 -5.93 -6.76
CA GLN A 79 -21.28 -5.37 -6.21
C GLN A 79 -20.98 -4.02 -5.54
N GLY A 80 -21.27 -2.92 -6.25
CA GLY A 80 -21.12 -1.55 -5.75
C GLY A 80 -20.07 -0.75 -6.52
N PRO A 81 -20.00 0.58 -6.31
CA PRO A 81 -19.07 1.43 -7.02
C PRO A 81 -17.64 1.23 -6.51
N TYR A 82 -16.68 1.25 -7.43
CA TYR A 82 -15.26 1.07 -7.16
C TYR A 82 -14.66 2.28 -6.44
N TRP A 83 -13.70 2.03 -5.56
CA TRP A 83 -13.01 3.10 -4.83
C TRP A 83 -12.22 4.03 -5.76
N VAL A 84 -11.68 3.46 -6.85
CA VAL A 84 -10.95 4.13 -7.93
C VAL A 84 -11.37 3.55 -9.29
N GLY A 85 -11.37 4.35 -10.35
CA GLY A 85 -11.60 3.89 -11.72
C GLY A 85 -10.36 3.23 -12.35
N LYS A 86 -10.43 2.96 -13.66
CA LYS A 86 -9.35 2.29 -14.40
C LYS A 86 -8.12 3.19 -14.53
N CYS A 87 -7.02 2.80 -13.90
CA CYS A 87 -5.74 3.51 -13.96
C CYS A 87 -4.62 2.69 -14.62
N TRP A 88 -4.85 1.41 -14.93
CA TRP A 88 -3.85 0.53 -15.52
C TRP A 88 -4.04 0.38 -17.04
N HIS A 89 -2.97 0.01 -17.73
CA HIS A 89 -3.02 -0.42 -19.12
C HIS A 89 -3.36 -1.91 -19.20
N ASP A 90 -3.99 -2.39 -20.28
CA ASP A 90 -4.37 -3.81 -20.41
C ASP A 90 -3.15 -4.76 -20.38
N SER A 91 -1.98 -4.25 -20.75
CA SER A 91 -0.69 -4.94 -20.67
C SER A 91 0.13 -4.58 -19.42
N TYR A 92 -0.50 -4.15 -18.32
CA TYR A 92 0.19 -3.74 -17.08
C TYR A 92 1.16 -4.80 -16.54
N GLN A 93 0.84 -6.09 -16.71
CA GLN A 93 1.70 -7.22 -16.32
C GLN A 93 3.07 -7.20 -17.01
N THR A 94 3.17 -6.58 -18.19
CA THR A 94 4.42 -6.41 -18.95
C THR A 94 5.15 -5.10 -18.64
N GLY A 95 4.66 -4.33 -17.65
CA GLY A 95 5.23 -3.05 -17.24
C GLY A 95 4.75 -1.84 -18.04
N VAL A 96 3.77 -2.02 -18.93
CA VAL A 96 3.17 -0.90 -19.67
C VAL A 96 2.24 -0.12 -18.75
N SER A 97 2.46 1.18 -18.65
CA SER A 97 1.61 2.08 -17.88
C SER A 97 0.62 2.80 -18.79
N LEU A 98 -0.56 3.11 -18.25
CA LEU A 98 -1.53 3.98 -18.91
C LEU A 98 -1.00 5.43 -18.93
N ASP A 99 -1.43 6.24 -19.89
CA ASP A 99 -1.10 7.66 -19.91
C ASP A 99 -1.52 8.36 -18.60
N GLU A 100 -0.74 9.34 -18.14
CA GLU A 100 -1.00 10.03 -16.86
C GLU A 100 -2.37 10.75 -16.86
N ASP A 101 -2.83 11.30 -17.98
CA ASP A 101 -4.11 12.00 -18.03
C ASP A 101 -5.27 11.00 -17.94
N LEU A 102 -5.17 9.85 -18.59
CA LEU A 102 -6.13 8.77 -18.47
C LEU A 102 -6.14 8.17 -17.05
N GLN A 103 -4.99 8.08 -16.39
CA GLN A 103 -4.93 7.71 -14.97
C GLN A 103 -5.67 8.73 -14.08
N ARG A 104 -5.51 10.03 -14.34
CA ARG A 104 -6.23 11.08 -13.59
C ARG A 104 -7.74 10.97 -13.81
N GLU A 105 -8.18 10.68 -15.03
CA GLU A 105 -9.59 10.41 -15.34
C GLU A 105 -10.10 9.18 -14.58
N GLY A 106 -9.33 8.09 -14.55
CA GLY A 106 -9.61 6.91 -13.74
C GLY A 106 -9.78 7.23 -12.26
N ILE A 107 -8.87 8.02 -11.69
CA ILE A 107 -8.98 8.47 -10.29
C ILE A 107 -10.27 9.28 -10.08
N ARG A 108 -10.55 10.24 -10.97
CA ARG A 108 -11.76 11.10 -10.91
C ARG A 108 -13.07 10.33 -11.03
N ALA A 109 -13.06 9.19 -11.72
CA ALA A 109 -14.22 8.31 -11.86
C ALA A 109 -14.49 7.44 -10.63
N GLY A 110 -13.54 7.34 -9.69
CA GLY A 110 -13.69 6.55 -8.47
C GLY A 110 -14.68 7.14 -7.47
N ALA A 111 -15.37 6.28 -6.72
CA ALA A 111 -16.36 6.70 -5.73
C ALA A 111 -15.74 7.55 -4.59
N LEU A 112 -14.48 7.31 -4.25
CA LEU A 112 -13.82 8.07 -3.19
C LEU A 112 -13.38 9.48 -3.63
N TYR A 113 -13.31 9.74 -4.94
CA TYR A 113 -12.84 11.03 -5.45
C TYR A 113 -13.74 12.19 -5.04
N THR A 114 -15.05 11.96 -4.88
CA THR A 114 -16.02 12.97 -4.41
C THR A 114 -15.67 13.55 -3.04
N TYR A 115 -14.98 12.77 -2.20
CA TYR A 115 -14.59 13.13 -0.85
C TYR A 115 -13.15 13.65 -0.78
N VAL A 116 -12.23 13.08 -1.55
CA VAL A 116 -10.82 13.51 -1.59
C VAL A 116 -10.64 14.78 -2.41
N ARG A 117 -11.28 14.86 -3.58
CA ARG A 117 -11.24 15.96 -4.56
C ARG A 117 -9.86 16.38 -5.03
N ASP A 118 -8.87 15.49 -4.86
CA ASP A 118 -7.51 15.66 -5.35
C ASP A 118 -6.96 14.29 -5.80
N THR A 119 -6.13 14.30 -6.84
CA THR A 119 -5.43 13.11 -7.32
C THR A 119 -4.13 12.86 -6.56
N GLY A 120 -3.56 13.88 -5.89
CA GLY A 120 -2.32 13.77 -5.13
C GLY A 120 -2.31 12.63 -4.09
N PRO A 121 -3.35 12.47 -3.25
CA PRO A 121 -3.41 11.44 -2.22
C PRO A 121 -3.45 10.00 -2.74
N TYR A 122 -3.68 9.76 -4.03
CA TYR A 122 -3.67 8.41 -4.62
C TYR A 122 -2.25 7.90 -4.96
N ARG A 123 -1.25 8.79 -4.85
CA ARG A 123 0.12 8.51 -5.20
C ARG A 123 1.06 8.59 -4.00
N CYS A 124 1.85 7.55 -3.83
CA CYS A 124 2.91 7.46 -2.84
C CYS A 124 4.14 8.27 -3.30
N PRO A 125 4.79 9.03 -2.41
CA PRO A 125 6.03 9.76 -2.72
C PRO A 125 7.21 8.87 -3.14
N THR A 126 7.16 7.56 -2.84
CA THR A 126 8.14 6.56 -3.29
C THR A 126 7.69 5.82 -4.56
N GLY A 127 6.52 6.18 -5.10
CA GLY A 127 5.91 5.68 -6.34
C GLY A 127 6.84 5.71 -7.54
N THR A 128 6.66 4.80 -8.51
CA THR A 128 7.46 4.82 -9.73
C THR A 128 7.06 6.06 -10.55
N LYS A 129 7.97 6.58 -11.37
CA LYS A 129 7.63 7.68 -12.28
C LYS A 129 6.58 7.19 -13.27
N GLY A 130 5.49 7.96 -13.44
CA GLY A 130 4.35 7.60 -14.29
C GLY A 130 3.20 6.89 -13.56
N GLU A 131 3.41 6.40 -12.34
CA GLU A 131 2.32 5.83 -11.52
C GLU A 131 1.59 6.95 -10.76
N LEU A 132 0.28 7.08 -10.98
CA LEU A 132 -0.58 7.99 -10.21
C LEU A 132 -1.47 7.28 -9.19
N LEU A 133 -1.60 5.95 -9.29
CA LEU A 133 -2.26 5.09 -8.33
C LEU A 133 -1.26 4.08 -7.78
N THR A 134 -0.91 4.18 -6.50
CA THR A 134 0.12 3.30 -5.89
C THR A 134 -0.33 2.65 -4.59
N TYR A 135 -1.61 2.78 -4.28
CA TYR A 135 -2.25 2.18 -3.12
C TYR A 135 -3.26 1.17 -3.63
N ALA A 136 -3.44 0.09 -2.88
CA ALA A 136 -4.48 -0.88 -3.13
C ALA A 136 -5.34 -1.04 -1.89
N ALA A 137 -6.64 -1.28 -2.09
CA ALA A 137 -7.47 -1.76 -1.00
C ALA A 137 -7.16 -3.24 -0.75
N MET A 138 -7.33 -3.70 0.48
CA MET A 138 -7.17 -5.11 0.81
C MET A 138 -8.32 -5.95 0.24
N ASP A 139 -8.05 -7.17 -0.22
CA ASP A 139 -9.09 -8.12 -0.70
C ASP A 139 -10.27 -8.26 0.26
N SER A 140 -9.97 -8.34 1.57
CA SER A 140 -10.98 -8.45 2.63
C SER A 140 -11.95 -7.27 2.71
N VAL A 141 -11.66 -6.15 2.06
CA VAL A 141 -12.48 -4.93 2.10
C VAL A 141 -13.22 -4.79 0.78
N ASN A 142 -14.20 -5.68 0.58
CA ASN A 142 -15.06 -5.75 -0.60
C ASN A 142 -14.26 -5.79 -1.92
N GLY A 143 -13.08 -6.40 -1.90
CA GLY A 143 -12.24 -6.65 -3.07
C GLY A 143 -12.48 -8.04 -3.66
N LEU A 144 -11.48 -8.62 -4.31
CA LEU A 144 -11.54 -9.98 -4.83
C LEU A 144 -11.73 -11.00 -3.70
N TYR A 145 -12.60 -11.98 -3.93
CA TYR A 145 -12.81 -13.08 -3.00
C TYR A 145 -11.73 -14.14 -3.17
N ARG A 146 -11.34 -14.77 -2.06
CA ARG A 146 -10.42 -15.92 -2.02
C ARG A 146 -11.12 -17.17 -1.52
N THR A 147 -10.55 -18.33 -1.80
CA THR A 147 -11.06 -19.60 -1.29
C THR A 147 -11.27 -19.54 0.22
N GLY A 148 -12.47 -19.92 0.68
CA GLY A 148 -12.87 -19.90 2.09
C GLY A 148 -13.34 -18.54 2.63
N THR A 149 -13.21 -17.45 1.87
CA THR A 149 -13.53 -16.09 2.38
C THR A 149 -14.98 -15.66 2.15
N THR A 150 -15.69 -16.32 1.23
CA THR A 150 -17.09 -16.04 0.91
C THR A 150 -17.95 -17.29 0.95
N THR A 151 -19.25 -17.10 1.17
CA THR A 151 -20.29 -18.11 1.06
C THR A 151 -21.53 -17.52 0.39
N THR A 152 -22.50 -18.35 -0.01
CA THR A 152 -23.74 -17.91 -0.63
C THR A 152 -24.91 -18.14 0.30
N ILE A 153 -25.61 -17.07 0.67
CA ILE A 153 -26.83 -17.13 1.49
C ILE A 153 -27.96 -16.47 0.69
N GLY A 154 -29.05 -17.20 0.45
CA GLY A 154 -30.20 -16.69 -0.31
C GLY A 154 -29.84 -16.19 -1.72
N GLY A 155 -28.91 -16.87 -2.40
CA GLY A 155 -28.45 -16.50 -3.75
C GLY A 155 -27.52 -15.28 -3.80
N LYS A 156 -27.14 -14.69 -2.65
CA LYS A 156 -26.20 -13.58 -2.58
C LYS A 156 -24.88 -14.03 -1.96
N MET A 157 -23.78 -13.61 -2.59
CA MET A 157 -22.44 -13.79 -2.04
C MET A 157 -22.24 -12.89 -0.83
N VAL A 158 -21.80 -13.47 0.29
CA VAL A 158 -21.53 -12.79 1.56
C VAL A 158 -20.20 -13.29 2.13
N GLY A 159 -19.57 -12.51 3.01
CA GLY A 159 -18.36 -12.95 3.69
C GLY A 159 -18.61 -14.15 4.60
N THR A 160 -17.68 -15.09 4.60
CA THR A 160 -17.69 -16.20 5.55
C THR A 160 -17.57 -15.66 6.96
N ARG A 161 -18.42 -16.16 7.87
CA ARG A 161 -18.39 -15.79 9.28
C ARG A 161 -17.77 -16.90 10.11
N VAL A 162 -16.70 -16.59 10.84
CA VAL A 162 -16.04 -17.51 11.77
C VAL A 162 -16.09 -16.92 13.18
N GLY A 163 -17.03 -17.43 13.98
CA GLY A 163 -17.38 -16.81 15.27
C GLY A 163 -17.95 -15.41 15.07
N LYS A 164 -17.32 -14.40 15.67
CA LYS A 164 -17.72 -12.98 15.53
C LYS A 164 -17.03 -12.28 14.35
N THR A 165 -16.11 -12.95 13.67
CA THR A 165 -15.30 -12.38 12.58
C THR A 165 -15.96 -12.64 11.24
N VAL A 166 -16.29 -11.59 10.49
CA VAL A 166 -16.56 -11.67 9.06
C VAL A 166 -15.24 -11.49 8.32
N VAL A 167 -14.85 -12.45 7.49
CA VAL A 167 -13.50 -12.44 6.89
C VAL A 167 -13.45 -11.55 5.65
N TRP A 168 -14.50 -11.55 4.83
CA TRP A 168 -14.65 -10.67 3.67
C TRP A 168 -15.80 -9.68 3.90
N LEU A 169 -15.44 -8.41 4.05
CA LEU A 169 -16.29 -7.32 4.50
C LEU A 169 -16.99 -6.68 3.31
N ARG A 170 -18.24 -6.29 3.52
CA ARG A 170 -19.06 -5.49 2.61
C ARG A 170 -19.59 -4.24 3.28
N ARG A 171 -19.53 -4.19 4.61
CA ARG A 171 -20.08 -3.13 5.42
C ARG A 171 -19.22 -2.86 6.65
N LEU A 172 -19.29 -1.63 7.16
CA LEU A 172 -18.58 -1.24 8.38
C LEU A 172 -19.11 -1.97 9.63
N ASP A 173 -20.42 -2.21 9.70
CA ASP A 173 -21.07 -2.88 10.83
C ASP A 173 -20.75 -4.39 10.92
N GLU A 174 -20.06 -4.95 9.92
CA GLU A 174 -19.53 -6.31 9.97
C GLU A 174 -18.20 -6.41 10.74
N ILE A 175 -17.54 -5.29 11.01
CA ILE A 175 -16.27 -5.22 11.72
C ILE A 175 -16.50 -5.29 13.23
N VAL A 176 -16.79 -6.50 13.72
CA VAL A 176 -17.09 -6.75 15.13
C VAL A 176 -15.87 -7.30 15.89
N SER A 177 -15.15 -8.26 15.29
CA SER A 177 -14.00 -8.91 15.92
C SER A 177 -13.00 -9.35 14.83
N PRO A 178 -11.72 -8.98 14.93
CA PRO A 178 -11.19 -7.95 15.81
C PRO A 178 -11.79 -6.58 15.42
N GLY A 179 -11.72 -5.61 16.34
CA GLY A 179 -12.28 -4.28 16.13
C GLY A 179 -11.65 -3.53 14.95
N PRO A 180 -12.20 -2.37 14.57
CA PRO A 180 -11.80 -1.63 13.37
C PRO A 180 -10.32 -1.22 13.33
N ALA A 181 -9.68 -1.01 14.49
CA ALA A 181 -8.24 -0.77 14.60
C ALA A 181 -7.35 -1.93 14.11
N TYR A 182 -7.89 -3.13 13.92
CA TYR A 182 -7.12 -4.29 13.47
C TYR A 182 -7.45 -4.71 12.04
N ARG A 183 -8.32 -3.98 11.35
CA ARG A 183 -8.72 -4.27 9.97
C ARG A 183 -8.06 -3.30 9.01
N MET A 184 -7.13 -3.79 8.20
CA MET A 184 -6.45 -3.00 7.19
C MET A 184 -7.38 -2.70 6.02
N VAL A 185 -7.36 -1.46 5.55
CA VAL A 185 -8.19 -0.96 4.44
C VAL A 185 -7.36 -0.76 3.19
N PHE A 186 -6.28 0.00 3.29
CA PHE A 186 -5.37 0.30 2.20
C PHE A 186 -3.92 -0.01 2.59
N ILE A 187 -3.13 -0.39 1.59
CA ILE A 187 -1.70 -0.65 1.69
C ILE A 187 -0.95 0.03 0.54
N ASP A 188 0.30 0.43 0.76
CA ASP A 188 1.19 1.03 -0.23
C ASP A 188 1.90 -0.01 -1.13
N GLU A 189 1.09 -0.90 -1.73
CA GLU A 189 1.52 -1.95 -2.66
C GLU A 189 2.52 -1.41 -3.70
N GLY A 190 2.17 -0.30 -4.33
CA GLY A 190 2.86 0.17 -5.50
C GLY A 190 2.42 -0.54 -6.78
N TRP A 191 2.89 -0.02 -7.91
CA TRP A 191 2.41 -0.42 -9.23
C TRP A 191 0.91 -0.17 -9.42
N VAL A 192 0.52 0.11 -10.66
CA VAL A 192 -0.89 0.35 -10.97
C VAL A 192 -1.51 -0.97 -11.40
N THR A 193 -2.30 -1.58 -10.52
CA THR A 193 -3.00 -2.85 -10.77
C THR A 193 -4.53 -2.67 -10.82
N PRO A 194 -5.25 -3.56 -11.52
CA PRO A 194 -6.70 -3.65 -11.41
C PRO A 194 -7.19 -4.17 -10.06
N ASP A 195 -6.38 -5.02 -9.42
CA ASP A 195 -6.82 -5.90 -8.36
C ASP A 195 -6.65 -5.26 -6.98
N SER A 196 -7.37 -5.79 -5.99
CA SER A 196 -7.10 -5.53 -4.59
C SER A 196 -5.88 -6.33 -4.11
N TYR A 197 -5.20 -5.83 -3.08
CA TYR A 197 -4.01 -6.48 -2.52
C TYR A 197 -4.39 -7.80 -1.83
N ALA A 198 -3.66 -8.85 -2.14
CA ALA A 198 -4.01 -10.22 -1.87
C ALA A 198 -3.06 -10.92 -0.90
N VAL A 199 -3.68 -11.64 0.04
CA VAL A 199 -3.03 -12.64 0.87
C VAL A 199 -3.93 -13.87 0.96
N TYR A 200 -3.37 -15.08 0.95
CA TYR A 200 -4.18 -16.28 1.15
C TYR A 200 -4.86 -16.25 2.53
N TYR A 201 -6.07 -16.80 2.63
CA TYR A 201 -6.77 -16.98 3.91
C TYR A 201 -6.53 -18.36 4.53
N GLN A 202 -6.55 -19.40 3.68
CA GLN A 202 -6.51 -20.82 4.12
C GLN A 202 -5.12 -21.46 3.99
N GLN A 203 -4.08 -20.68 3.71
CA GLN A 203 -2.73 -21.20 3.45
C GLN A 203 -1.69 -20.25 4.04
N GLU A 204 -0.58 -20.81 4.52
CA GLU A 204 0.57 -20.06 5.07
C GLU A 204 1.55 -19.66 3.95
N THR A 205 1.03 -19.05 2.89
CA THR A 205 1.83 -18.60 1.74
C THR A 205 1.48 -17.17 1.35
N TRP A 206 2.44 -16.46 0.76
CA TRP A 206 2.21 -15.15 0.15
C TRP A 206 1.46 -15.33 -1.17
N TRP A 207 0.47 -14.48 -1.42
CA TRP A 207 -0.12 -14.32 -2.76
C TRP A 207 0.61 -13.19 -3.47
N ASP A 208 0.39 -11.96 -3.03
CA ASP A 208 1.20 -10.80 -3.42
C ASP A 208 2.41 -10.69 -2.51
N ASP A 209 3.50 -10.14 -3.01
CA ASP A 209 4.70 -9.93 -2.20
C ASP A 209 4.52 -8.78 -1.20
N ALA A 210 5.27 -8.85 -0.10
CA ALA A 210 5.28 -7.81 0.91
C ALA A 210 5.86 -6.48 0.35
N PRO A 211 5.15 -5.35 0.46
CA PRO A 211 5.68 -4.07 0.00
C PRO A 211 6.86 -3.63 0.86
N VAL A 212 7.98 -3.26 0.23
CA VAL A 212 9.23 -2.88 0.92
C VAL A 212 9.64 -1.43 0.65
N ARG A 213 8.74 -0.62 0.10
CA ARG A 213 9.03 0.71 -0.46
C ARG A 213 9.53 1.71 0.59
N HIS A 214 9.15 1.52 1.85
CA HIS A 214 9.48 2.44 2.94
C HIS A 214 10.55 1.88 3.87
N GLY A 215 11.76 1.77 3.34
CA GLY A 215 12.91 1.25 4.08
C GLY A 215 12.67 -0.16 4.60
N ASP A 216 12.40 -1.11 3.71
CA ASP A 216 12.05 -2.51 4.01
C ASP A 216 10.78 -2.68 4.87
N GLY A 217 9.80 -1.83 4.60
CA GLY A 217 8.50 -1.89 5.25
C GLY A 217 7.42 -1.30 4.37
N MET A 218 6.20 -1.36 4.88
CA MET A 218 4.98 -0.87 4.24
C MET A 218 4.27 0.14 5.14
N ASN A 219 3.42 0.96 4.55
CA ASN A 219 2.44 1.75 5.26
C ASN A 219 1.05 1.21 4.96
N GLY A 220 0.24 1.11 6.00
CA GLY A 220 -1.16 0.69 5.91
C GLY A 220 -2.09 1.63 6.67
N SER A 221 -3.34 1.62 6.27
CA SER A 221 -4.42 2.29 7.00
C SER A 221 -5.45 1.30 7.52
N PHE A 222 -6.15 1.65 8.59
CA PHE A 222 -7.08 0.75 9.28
C PHE A 222 -8.50 1.29 9.30
N ALA A 223 -9.48 0.42 9.57
CA ALA A 223 -10.89 0.74 9.46
C ALA A 223 -11.42 1.70 10.54
N ASP A 224 -10.64 2.03 11.57
CA ASP A 224 -10.91 3.14 12.50
C ASP A 224 -10.33 4.48 12.02
N GLY A 225 -9.68 4.47 10.86
CA GLY A 225 -9.05 5.60 10.21
C GLY A 225 -7.59 5.84 10.62
N HIS A 226 -6.97 5.09 11.54
CA HIS A 226 -5.55 5.32 11.81
C HIS A 226 -4.65 4.76 10.69
N VAL A 227 -3.38 5.16 10.72
CA VAL A 227 -2.36 4.73 9.77
C VAL A 227 -1.11 4.32 10.54
N GLU A 228 -0.42 3.29 10.06
CA GLU A 228 0.79 2.77 10.72
C GLU A 228 1.83 2.38 9.66
N TYR A 229 3.10 2.50 10.05
CA TYR A 229 4.23 1.93 9.31
C TYR A 229 4.63 0.60 9.92
N TRP A 230 4.73 -0.45 9.12
CA TRP A 230 5.20 -1.75 9.52
C TRP A 230 6.57 -2.05 8.91
N LYS A 231 7.57 -2.27 9.78
CA LYS A 231 8.88 -2.78 9.39
C LYS A 231 8.81 -4.31 9.35
N TRP A 232 9.21 -4.90 8.23
CA TRP A 232 9.32 -6.35 8.12
C TRP A 232 10.51 -6.87 8.91
N ARG A 233 10.34 -8.06 9.51
CA ARG A 233 11.37 -8.72 10.31
C ARG A 233 12.10 -9.79 9.52
N GLY A 234 11.37 -10.52 8.68
CA GLY A 234 11.84 -11.60 7.85
C GLY A 234 12.82 -11.13 6.78
N THR A 235 14.02 -11.69 6.76
CA THR A 235 15.00 -11.40 5.71
C THR A 235 14.53 -11.94 4.36
N GLY A 236 13.79 -13.05 4.37
CA GLY A 236 13.08 -13.59 3.22
C GLY A 236 12.01 -12.60 2.75
N THR A 237 11.09 -12.19 3.62
CA THR A 237 10.07 -11.16 3.30
C THR A 237 10.69 -9.95 2.60
N ILE A 238 11.76 -9.39 3.16
CA ILE A 238 12.45 -8.22 2.62
C ILE A 238 13.12 -8.50 1.27
N LYS A 239 13.87 -9.60 1.17
CA LYS A 239 14.64 -9.93 -0.04
C LYS A 239 13.71 -10.12 -1.24
N TYR A 240 12.62 -10.85 -1.06
CA TYR A 240 11.69 -11.13 -2.15
C TYR A 240 10.85 -9.90 -2.51
N GLY A 241 10.36 -9.13 -1.55
CA GLY A 241 9.70 -7.86 -1.82
C GLY A 241 10.58 -6.90 -2.66
N LYS A 242 11.90 -6.89 -2.43
CA LYS A 242 12.84 -6.09 -3.25
C LYS A 242 13.02 -6.63 -4.67
N LEU A 243 13.00 -7.96 -4.85
CA LEU A 243 13.11 -8.59 -6.16
C LEU A 243 11.90 -8.28 -7.03
N GLN A 244 10.71 -8.23 -6.43
CA GLN A 244 9.42 -8.11 -7.12
C GLN A 244 8.86 -6.68 -7.13
N GLN A 245 9.56 -5.70 -6.56
CA GLN A 245 9.14 -4.28 -6.55
C GLN A 245 8.85 -3.69 -7.95
N LYS A 246 9.32 -4.36 -9.02
CA LYS A 246 9.12 -3.96 -10.42
C LYS A 246 8.49 -5.05 -11.29
N ALA A 247 7.83 -6.04 -10.70
CA ALA A 247 7.21 -7.12 -11.44
C ALA A 247 6.02 -7.71 -10.67
N HIS A 248 4.96 -8.09 -11.39
CA HIS A 248 3.83 -8.85 -10.83
C HIS A 248 4.02 -10.34 -11.09
N ALA A 249 4.95 -10.97 -10.38
CA ALA A 249 5.10 -12.42 -10.42
C ALA A 249 4.38 -13.04 -9.21
N SER A 250 3.10 -13.41 -9.37
CA SER A 250 2.36 -14.19 -8.37
C SER A 250 3.02 -15.55 -8.21
N ASN A 251 3.77 -15.75 -7.12
CA ASN A 251 4.60 -16.94 -6.96
C ASN A 251 4.23 -17.84 -5.77
N SER A 252 3.02 -17.69 -5.19
CA SER A 252 2.49 -18.53 -4.09
C SER A 252 3.58 -18.93 -3.09
N ARG A 253 4.34 -17.92 -2.62
CA ARG A 253 5.66 -18.16 -2.00
C ARG A 253 5.47 -18.58 -0.54
N ALA A 254 6.05 -19.72 -0.17
CA ALA A 254 6.15 -20.14 1.22
C ALA A 254 7.20 -19.31 1.98
N PRO A 255 6.90 -18.82 3.20
CA PRO A 255 7.90 -18.29 4.13
C PRO A 255 9.01 -19.32 4.41
N GLU A 256 10.23 -18.86 4.66
CA GLU A 256 11.41 -19.71 4.87
C GLU A 256 11.92 -19.69 6.31
N SER A 257 11.48 -18.73 7.12
CA SER A 257 11.93 -18.53 8.49
C SER A 257 10.76 -18.12 9.40
N GLU A 258 10.91 -18.31 10.71
CA GLU A 258 9.91 -17.90 11.71
C GLU A 258 9.55 -16.42 11.59
N ALA A 259 10.53 -15.55 11.34
CA ALA A 259 10.30 -14.12 11.12
C ALA A 259 9.51 -13.83 9.82
N ASP A 260 9.69 -14.64 8.76
CA ASP A 260 8.89 -14.51 7.54
C ASP A 260 7.42 -14.94 7.80
N PHE A 261 7.21 -15.98 8.62
CA PHE A 261 5.87 -16.40 9.04
C PHE A 261 5.21 -15.34 9.93
N GLU A 262 5.93 -14.74 10.87
CA GLU A 262 5.40 -13.62 11.68
C GLU A 262 4.91 -12.46 10.81
N ASP A 263 5.70 -12.06 9.80
CA ASP A 263 5.33 -11.00 8.87
C ASP A 263 4.06 -11.35 8.08
N LEU A 264 3.99 -12.57 7.52
CA LEU A 264 2.84 -13.06 6.78
C LEU A 264 1.59 -13.12 7.66
N HIS A 265 1.68 -13.75 8.82
CA HIS A 265 0.57 -13.93 9.74
C HIS A 265 0.04 -12.58 10.22
N ARG A 266 0.93 -11.62 10.51
CA ARG A 266 0.52 -10.27 10.89
C ARG A 266 -0.33 -9.62 9.80
N LEU A 267 0.06 -9.77 8.53
CA LEU A 267 -0.68 -9.20 7.40
C LEU A 267 -1.99 -9.94 7.12
N GLN A 268 -1.99 -11.28 7.19
CA GLN A 268 -3.20 -12.10 7.05
C GLN A 268 -4.22 -11.78 8.14
N VAL A 269 -3.79 -11.64 9.39
CA VAL A 269 -4.67 -11.25 10.50
C VAL A 269 -5.21 -9.83 10.29
N ALA A 270 -4.40 -8.87 9.83
CA ALA A 270 -4.91 -7.52 9.57
C ALA A 270 -5.87 -7.45 8.39
N THR A 271 -5.71 -8.34 7.40
CA THR A 271 -6.62 -8.47 6.25
C THR A 271 -7.91 -9.16 6.71
N TRP A 272 -7.84 -10.45 7.05
CA TRP A 272 -8.99 -11.31 7.28
C TRP A 272 -9.56 -11.21 8.70
N GLY A 273 -8.88 -10.51 9.60
CA GLY A 273 -9.21 -10.40 11.03
C GLY A 273 -8.71 -11.58 11.86
N ARG A 274 -8.31 -12.67 11.22
CA ARG A 274 -7.84 -13.90 11.85
C ARG A 274 -7.14 -14.78 10.81
N LEU A 275 -6.39 -15.77 11.28
CA LEU A 275 -5.92 -16.86 10.43
C LEU A 275 -7.06 -17.85 10.12
N GLY A 276 -6.97 -18.47 8.95
CA GLY A 276 -7.96 -19.42 8.42
C GLY A 276 -7.63 -20.89 8.66
N TYR A 277 -6.56 -21.18 9.40
CA TYR A 277 -6.03 -22.49 9.76
C TYR A 277 -5.74 -22.56 11.26
#